data_AF-A0A942HEI0-F1
#
_entry.id   AF-A0A942HEI0-F1
#
_cell.length_a   1.000
_cell.length_b   1.000
_cell.length_c   1.000
_cell.angle_alpha   90.00
_cell.angle_beta   90.00
_cell.angle_gamma   90.00
#
_symmetry.space_group_name_H-M   'P 1'
#
loop_
_entity.id
_entity.type
_entity.pdbx_description
1 polymer ?
#
loop_
_entity_poly.entity_id
_entity_poly.type
_entity_poly.pdbx_seq_one_letter_code
_entity_poly.pdbx_strand_id
1 'polypeptide(L)'
;MPKLTVEGYGTFEVPQGKRLVLAIEQDAKVDILHACGGNARCTTCRVEFIEGEPTTRTAAEVERLAARGLTGVRLACQIACDHDMTVRAISRLEGSGRPDPGSTPQESITPPPQWV
;
A
#
# COMPACT_ATOMS: atom_id res chain seq x y z
N MET A 1 7.99 9.02 -14.42
CA MET A 1 7.62 7.74 -13.80
C MET A 1 8.46 7.60 -12.55
N PRO A 2 7.86 7.61 -11.35
CA PRO A 2 8.60 7.34 -10.12
C PRO A 2 9.14 5.91 -10.07
N LYS A 3 10.21 5.71 -9.32
CA LYS A 3 10.81 4.41 -9.03
C LYS A 3 10.27 3.87 -7.71
N LEU A 4 9.67 2.69 -7.77
CA LEU A 4 9.28 1.93 -6.59
C LEU A 4 10.29 0.80 -6.36
N THR A 5 11.01 0.85 -5.24
CA THR A 5 11.82 -0.26 -4.76
C THR A 5 11.03 -1.05 -3.72
N VAL A 6 10.86 -2.35 -3.95
CA VAL A 6 10.25 -3.26 -2.97
C VAL A 6 11.35 -4.18 -2.44
N GLU A 7 11.59 -4.13 -1.12
CA GLU A 7 12.65 -4.89 -0.47
C GLU A 7 12.54 -6.39 -0.79
N GLY A 8 13.61 -6.97 -1.32
CA GLY A 8 13.67 -8.38 -1.73
C GLY A 8 13.14 -8.69 -3.14
N TYR A 9 12.56 -7.71 -3.84
CA TYR A 9 11.98 -7.91 -5.19
C TYR A 9 12.63 -7.05 -6.28
N GLY A 10 13.19 -5.89 -5.93
CA GLY A 10 13.91 -5.02 -6.86
C GLY A 10 13.29 -3.62 -7.00
N THR A 11 13.68 -2.92 -8.05
CA THR A 11 13.24 -1.54 -8.36
C THR A 11 12.52 -1.50 -9.70
N PHE A 12 11.37 -0.82 -9.73
CA PHE A 12 10.45 -0.80 -10.86
C PHE A 12 10.05 0.64 -11.20
N GLU A 13 9.99 0.97 -12.48
CA GLU A 13 9.35 2.22 -12.93
C GLU A 13 7.84 2.04 -12.95
N VAL A 14 7.11 2.89 -12.24
CA VAL A 14 5.64 2.79 -12.14
C VAL A 14 4.96 4.05 -12.66
N PRO A 15 3.72 3.95 -13.16
CA PRO A 15 2.97 5.13 -13.61
C PRO A 15 2.80 6.15 -12.47
N GLN A 16 2.98 7.43 -12.79
CA GLN A 16 2.78 8.50 -11.83
C GLN A 16 1.32 8.53 -11.35
N GLY A 17 1.12 8.63 -10.04
CA GLY A 17 -0.19 8.61 -9.38
C GLY A 17 -0.80 7.21 -9.21
N LYS A 18 -0.19 6.14 -9.72
CA LYS A 18 -0.69 4.77 -9.49
C LYS A 18 -0.71 4.47 -7.99
N ARG A 19 -1.76 3.81 -7.49
CA ARG A 19 -1.83 3.44 -6.07
C ARG A 19 -0.69 2.49 -5.71
N LEU A 20 -0.03 2.74 -4.58
CA LEU A 20 1.11 1.97 -4.13
C LEU A 20 0.77 0.47 -3.98
N VAL A 21 -0.42 0.12 -3.48
CA VAL A 21 -0.86 -1.29 -3.40
C VAL A 21 -0.91 -1.97 -4.77
N LEU A 22 -1.39 -1.27 -5.81
CA LEU A 22 -1.46 -1.81 -7.17
C LEU A 22 -0.08 -1.86 -7.80
N ALA A 23 0.79 -0.89 -7.47
CA ALA A 23 2.17 -0.88 -7.95
C ALA A 23 2.98 -2.07 -7.39
N ILE A 24 2.83 -2.34 -6.10
CA ILE A 24 3.44 -3.49 -5.43
C ILE A 24 2.93 -4.82 -6.02
N GLU A 25 1.61 -4.96 -6.19
CA GLU A 25 1.02 -6.20 -6.71
C GLU A 25 1.32 -6.42 -8.20
N GLN A 26 1.08 -5.40 -9.03
CA GLN A 26 1.02 -5.58 -10.48
C GLN A 26 2.36 -5.34 -11.16
N ASP A 27 3.15 -4.38 -10.70
CA ASP A 27 4.42 -4.02 -11.33
C ASP A 27 5.59 -4.76 -10.67
N ALA A 28 5.63 -4.78 -9.34
CA ALA A 28 6.67 -5.50 -8.59
C ALA A 28 6.38 -7.00 -8.38
N LYS A 29 5.18 -7.48 -8.75
CA LYS A 29 4.74 -8.88 -8.61
C LYS A 29 4.85 -9.43 -7.18
N VAL A 30 4.64 -8.56 -6.20
CA VAL A 30 4.65 -8.91 -4.78
C VAL A 30 3.21 -9.18 -4.34
N ASP A 31 3.00 -10.29 -3.66
CA ASP A 31 1.69 -10.80 -3.24
C ASP A 31 1.13 -10.07 -2.00
N ILE A 32 1.19 -8.74 -1.99
CA ILE A 32 0.65 -7.91 -0.91
C ILE A 32 -0.87 -8.13 -0.74
N LEU A 33 -1.31 -8.24 0.51
CA LEU A 33 -2.73 -8.45 0.80
C LEU A 33 -3.53 -7.15 0.71
N HIS A 34 -4.72 -7.22 0.14
CA HIS A 34 -5.70 -6.14 0.07
C HIS A 34 -7.12 -6.64 0.37
N ALA A 35 -7.27 -7.32 1.51
CA ALA A 35 -8.46 -8.09 1.89
C ALA A 35 -9.80 -7.34 1.82
N CYS A 36 -9.79 -6.01 1.90
CA CYS A 36 -11.01 -5.18 1.79
C CYS A 36 -11.21 -4.52 0.43
N GLY A 37 -10.45 -4.89 -0.60
CA GLY A 37 -10.48 -4.22 -1.90
C GLY A 37 -9.89 -2.81 -1.89
N GLY A 38 -8.94 -2.55 -0.98
CA GLY A 38 -8.29 -1.24 -0.87
C GLY A 38 -9.20 -0.10 -0.39
N ASN A 39 -10.24 -0.39 0.40
CA ASN A 39 -11.24 0.59 0.85
C ASN A 39 -10.98 1.17 2.26
N ALA A 40 -9.74 1.12 2.75
CA ALA A 40 -9.38 1.52 4.12
C ALA A 40 -10.22 0.86 5.26
N ARG A 41 -10.77 -0.34 5.02
CA ARG A 41 -11.59 -1.08 6.02
C ARG A 41 -10.83 -2.18 6.76
N CYS A 42 -9.74 -2.66 6.18
CA CYS A 42 -8.81 -3.61 6.80
C CYS A 42 -7.45 -2.93 7.05
N THR A 43 -6.43 -3.72 7.38
CA THR A 43 -5.04 -3.26 7.56
C THR A 43 -4.03 -4.21 6.91
N THR A 44 -4.47 -5.05 5.96
CA THR A 44 -3.61 -6.09 5.38
C THR A 44 -2.67 -5.55 4.30
N CYS A 45 -2.94 -4.38 3.72
CA CYS A 45 -2.07 -3.73 2.73
C CYS A 45 -0.91 -2.95 3.36
N ARG A 46 -0.49 -3.37 4.56
CA ARG A 46 0.48 -2.63 5.35
C ARG A 46 1.89 -2.77 4.79
N VAL A 47 2.58 -1.65 4.74
CA VAL A 47 3.98 -1.53 4.33
C VAL A 47 4.76 -0.75 5.38
N GLU A 48 6.05 -1.03 5.48
CA GLU A 48 7.02 -0.16 6.14
C GLU A 48 7.75 0.65 5.08
N PHE A 49 7.95 1.93 5.33
CA PHE A 49 8.82 2.76 4.49
C PHE A 49 10.26 2.62 4.96
N ILE A 50 11.15 2.37 4.01
CA ILE A 50 12.59 2.42 4.20
C ILE A 50 13.10 3.80 3.77
N GLU A 51 12.62 4.31 2.63
CA GLU A 51 12.91 5.64 2.11
C GLU A 51 11.72 6.22 1.33
N GLY A 52 11.64 7.54 1.24
CA GLY A 52 10.62 8.23 0.44
C GLY A 52 9.21 8.19 1.04
N GLU A 53 9.05 8.07 2.36
CA GLU A 53 7.71 8.11 2.98
C GLU A 53 6.99 9.44 2.66
N PRO A 54 5.77 9.40 2.08
CA PRO A 54 4.96 10.60 1.90
C PRO A 54 4.70 11.31 3.23
N THR A 55 4.86 12.62 3.25
CA THR A 55 4.69 13.47 4.43
C THR A 55 3.23 13.63 4.85
N THR A 56 2.30 13.45 3.92
CA THR A 56 0.85 13.51 4.17
C THR A 56 0.26 12.12 4.33
N ARG A 57 -0.89 12.05 5.02
CA ARG A 57 -1.68 10.83 5.18
C ARG A 57 -3.13 11.09 4.81
N THR A 58 -3.88 10.05 4.46
CA THR A 58 -5.34 10.21 4.36
C THR A 58 -5.97 10.07 5.76
N ALA A 59 -7.03 10.83 6.04
CA ALA A 59 -7.78 10.69 7.28
C ALA A 59 -8.25 9.25 7.52
N ALA A 60 -8.69 8.57 6.45
CA ALA A 60 -9.09 7.16 6.49
C ALA A 60 -7.93 6.23 6.87
N GLU A 61 -6.71 6.48 6.39
CA GLU A 61 -5.52 5.74 6.81
C GLU A 61 -5.24 5.92 8.31
N VAL A 62 -5.21 7.18 8.76
CA VAL A 62 -4.91 7.54 10.15
C VAL A 62 -5.92 6.91 11.11
N GLU A 63 -7.21 7.08 10.83
CA GLU A 63 -8.29 6.50 11.63
C GLU A 63 -8.17 4.97 11.70
N ARG A 64 -7.93 4.33 10.54
CA ARG A 64 -7.90 2.88 10.44
C ARG A 64 -6.72 2.25 11.17
N LEU A 65 -5.55 2.87 11.11
CA LEU A 65 -4.36 2.44 11.84
C LEU A 65 -4.54 2.65 13.35
N ALA A 66 -5.07 3.81 13.77
CA ALA A 66 -5.36 4.11 15.17
C ALA A 66 -6.38 3.12 15.76
N ALA A 67 -7.47 2.84 15.05
CA ALA A 67 -8.50 1.87 15.46
C ALA A 67 -8.00 0.41 15.52
N ARG A 68 -6.78 0.13 15.07
CA ARG A 68 -6.12 -1.17 15.18
C ARG A 68 -4.86 -1.15 16.05
N GLY A 69 -4.51 0.00 16.64
CA GLY A 69 -3.32 0.16 17.46
C GLY A 69 -2.02 -0.11 16.68
N LEU A 70 -2.01 0.10 15.36
CA LEU A 70 -0.85 -0.17 14.52
C LEU A 70 0.02 1.08 14.40
N THR A 71 1.32 0.92 14.60
CA THR A 71 2.34 1.97 14.47
C THR A 71 3.50 1.47 13.59
N GLY A 72 4.33 2.40 13.09
CA GLY A 72 5.49 2.07 12.23
C GLY A 72 5.14 1.60 10.82
N VAL A 73 3.85 1.51 10.47
CA VAL A 73 3.38 1.04 9.16
C VAL A 73 2.44 2.04 8.51
N ARG A 74 2.31 1.94 7.19
CA ARG A 74 1.39 2.70 6.35
C ARG A 74 0.47 1.76 5.58
N LEU A 75 -0.69 2.25 5.15
CA LEU A 75 -1.61 1.49 4.30
C LEU A 75 -1.33 1.79 2.83
N ALA A 76 -0.69 0.88 2.11
CA ALA A 76 -0.33 1.06 0.71
C ALA A 76 -1.55 1.35 -0.20
N CYS A 77 -2.75 0.93 0.19
CA CYS A 77 -3.96 1.28 -0.57
C CYS A 77 -4.32 2.76 -0.50
N GLN A 78 -3.82 3.51 0.48
CA GLN A 78 -4.13 4.94 0.69
C GLN A 78 -2.99 5.86 0.22
N ILE A 79 -2.05 5.34 -0.58
CA ILE A 79 -0.87 6.07 -1.04
C ILE A 79 -0.81 6.02 -2.58
N ALA A 80 -0.45 7.14 -3.20
CA ALA A 80 -0.16 7.24 -4.61
C ALA A 80 1.36 7.25 -4.83
N CYS A 81 1.81 6.70 -5.96
CA CYS A 81 3.20 6.79 -6.39
C CYS A 81 3.44 8.09 -7.15
N ASP A 82 3.79 9.16 -6.45
CA ASP A 82 4.08 10.49 -7.01
C ASP A 82 5.58 10.85 -6.95
N HIS A 83 6.37 10.17 -6.12
CA HIS A 83 7.83 10.24 -6.06
C HIS A 83 8.44 8.85 -5.82
N ASP A 84 9.78 8.79 -5.82
CA ASP A 84 10.52 7.55 -5.62
C ASP A 84 10.38 7.05 -4.18
N MET A 85 10.09 5.76 -4.01
CA MET A 85 9.81 5.16 -2.70
C MET A 85 10.50 3.81 -2.56
N THR A 86 11.00 3.52 -1.36
CA THR A 86 11.51 2.20 -0.98
C THR A 86 10.68 1.66 0.17
N VAL A 87 10.05 0.50 -0.03
CA VAL A 87 9.11 -0.10 0.92
C VAL A 87 9.37 -1.58 1.16
N ARG A 88 8.97 -2.05 2.35
CA ARG A 88 8.84 -3.48 2.68
C ARG A 88 7.37 -3.85 2.75
N ALA A 89 6.97 -4.88 2.01
CA ALA A 89 5.62 -5.45 2.09
C ALA A 89 5.50 -6.34 3.34
N ILE A 90 4.71 -5.91 4.33
CA ILE A 90 4.64 -6.58 5.64
C ILE A 90 3.63 -7.72 5.67
N SER A 91 2.55 -7.60 4.90
CA SER A 91 1.47 -8.59 4.87
C SER A 91 1.29 -9.11 3.46
N ARG A 92 1.86 -10.29 3.23
CA ARG A 92 1.82 -11.04 1.97
C ARG A 92 0.79 -12.19 2.04
N LEU A 93 0.36 -12.69 0.89
CA LEU A 93 -0.52 -13.86 0.78
C LEU A 93 0.20 -15.13 1.24
N GLU A 94 1.47 -15.27 0.83
CA GLU A 94 2.36 -16.30 1.33
C GLU A 94 2.43 -16.24 2.85
N GLY A 95 2.10 -17.38 3.49
CA GLY A 95 2.10 -17.50 4.95
C GLY A 95 0.88 -16.93 5.66
N SER A 96 -0.09 -16.31 4.96
CA SER A 96 -1.26 -15.71 5.62
C SER A 96 -2.42 -16.67 5.89
N GLY A 97 -2.40 -17.87 5.28
CA GLY A 97 -3.51 -18.83 5.33
C GLY A 97 -4.81 -18.36 4.64
N ARG A 98 -4.73 -17.33 3.78
CA ARG A 98 -5.88 -16.84 3.01
C ARG A 98 -5.92 -17.56 1.65
N PRO A 99 -7.11 -17.78 1.07
CA PRO A 99 -7.24 -18.38 -0.25
C PRO A 99 -6.80 -17.41 -1.37
N ASP A 100 -6.92 -16.11 -1.14
CA ASP A 100 -6.65 -15.05 -2.11
C ASP A 100 -6.26 -13.73 -1.40
N PRO A 101 -5.66 -12.76 -2.12
CA PRO A 101 -5.24 -11.49 -1.52
C PRO A 101 -6.40 -10.52 -1.22
N GLY A 102 -7.61 -10.79 -1.71
CA GLY A 102 -8.79 -9.92 -1.67
C GLY A 102 -9.21 -9.43 -3.06
N SER A 103 -10.33 -8.71 -3.14
CA SER A 103 -10.77 -8.08 -4.39
C SER A 103 -9.76 -7.04 -4.88
N THR A 104 -9.63 -6.89 -6.20
CA THR A 104 -8.73 -5.88 -6.79
C THR A 104 -9.14 -4.45 -6.37
N PRO A 105 -8.22 -3.65 -5.81
CA PRO A 105 -8.46 -2.25 -5.51
C PRO A 105 -8.83 -1.42 -6.75
N GLN A 106 -9.67 -0.41 -6.56
CA GLN A 106 -9.93 0.59 -7.62
C GLN A 106 -8.66 1.35 -7.98
N GLU A 107 -8.61 1.95 -9.17
CA GLU A 107 -7.44 2.75 -9.59
C GLU A 107 -7.26 4.03 -8.77
N SER A 108 -8.36 4.66 -8.35
CA SER A 108 -8.34 5.83 -7.47
C SER A 108 -8.33 5.44 -5.99
N ILE A 109 -7.77 6.30 -5.13
CA ILE A 109 -7.80 6.08 -3.68
C ILE A 109 -9.26 6.12 -3.20
N THR A 110 -9.66 5.05 -2.52
CA THR A 110 -11.02 4.85 -1.99
C THR A 110 -10.94 4.58 -0.49
N PRO A 111 -11.73 5.27 0.36
CA PRO A 111 -12.62 6.40 0.02
C PRO A 111 -11.84 7.60 -0.56
N PRO A 112 -12.52 8.57 -1.22
CA PRO A 112 -11.86 9.76 -1.72
C PRO A 112 -11.01 10.42 -0.63
N PRO A 113 -9.74 10.74 -0.92
CA PRO A 113 -8.79 11.10 0.12
C PRO A 113 -9.11 12.48 0.71
N GLN A 114 -9.15 12.54 2.04
CA GLN A 114 -9.04 13.77 2.81
C GLN A 114 -7.64 13.80 3.42
N TRP A 115 -6.80 14.73 3.00
CA TRP A 115 -5.39 14.77 3.41
C TRP A 115 -5.24 15.47 4.76
N VAL A 116 -4.40 14.88 5.63
CA VAL A 116 -4.03 15.38 6.95
C VAL A 116 -2.53 15.33 7.16
#